data_AF-A0A2I0NLN6-F1
#
_entry.id   AF-A0A2I0NLN6-F1
#
_cell.length_a   1.000
_cell.length_b   1.000
_cell.length_c   1.000
_cell.angle_alpha   90.00
_cell.angle_beta   90.00
_cell.angle_gamma   90.00
#
_symmetry.space_group_name_H-M   'P 1'
#
loop_
_entity.id
_entity.type
_entity.pdbx_description
1 polymer ?
#
loop_
_entity_poly.entity_id
_entity_poly.type
_entity_poly.pdbx_seq_one_letter_code
_entity_poly.pdbx_strand_id
1 'polypeptide(L)'
;MAFSVFGDMFLVLLQMICVIIVVAYLITRTKSFTQVLDGIFTWKSQVILALLFGALSIYGTESGITILGATANVRDLGPMVGG
;
A
#
# COMPACT_ATOMS: atom_id res chain seq x y z
N MET A 1 7.25 -8.87 -29.42
CA MET A 1 7.00 -7.49 -28.96
C MET A 1 5.80 -7.41 -28.00
N ALA A 2 4.64 -8.02 -28.30
CA ALA A 2 3.51 -8.04 -27.35
C ALA A 2 3.76 -8.89 -26.08
N PHE A 3 4.47 -10.03 -26.22
CA PHE A 3 4.76 -10.92 -25.09
C PHE A 3 5.72 -10.30 -24.06
N SER A 4 6.66 -9.47 -24.51
CA SER A 4 7.58 -8.74 -23.61
C SER A 4 6.84 -7.66 -22.84
N VAL A 5 5.99 -6.88 -23.51
CA VAL A 5 5.17 -5.83 -22.87
C VAL A 5 4.24 -6.40 -21.79
N PHE A 6 3.66 -7.58 -22.03
CA PHE A 6 2.83 -8.26 -21.03
C PHE A 6 3.65 -8.75 -19.83
N GLY A 7 4.85 -9.26 -20.06
CA GLY A 7 5.80 -9.65 -19.01
C GLY A 7 6.22 -8.46 -18.15
N ASP A 8 6.52 -7.32 -18.77
CA ASP A 8 6.90 -6.09 -18.07
C ASP A 8 5.77 -5.58 -17.16
N MET A 9 4.53 -5.56 -17.65
CA MET A 9 3.36 -5.18 -16.82
C MET A 9 3.15 -6.14 -15.65
N PHE A 10 3.27 -7.45 -15.88
CA PHE A 10 3.15 -8.44 -14.83
C PHE A 10 4.22 -8.27 -13.75
N LEU A 11 5.47 -8.01 -14.14
CA LEU A 11 6.56 -7.77 -13.20
C LEU A 11 6.31 -6.54 -12.34
N VAL A 12 5.80 -5.44 -12.91
CA VAL A 12 5.47 -4.23 -12.15
C VAL A 12 4.35 -4.51 -11.13
N LEU A 13 3.27 -5.17 -11.54
CA LEU A 13 2.18 -5.53 -10.64
C LEU A 13 2.63 -6.47 -9.52
N LEU A 14 3.46 -7.46 -9.85
CA LEU A 14 4.02 -8.40 -8.88
C LEU A 14 4.92 -7.65 -7.87
N GLN A 15 5.78 -6.75 -8.36
CA GLN A 15 6.62 -5.92 -7.51
C GLN A 15 5.76 -5.06 -6.58
N MET A 16 4.69 -4.43 -7.06
CA MET A 16 3.78 -3.64 -6.23
C MET A 16 3.18 -4.47 -5.09
N ILE A 17 2.66 -5.67 -5.39
CA ILE A 17 2.10 -6.58 -4.37
C ILE A 17 3.18 -7.01 -3.38
N CYS A 18 4.38 -7.37 -3.84
CA CYS A 18 5.48 -7.76 -2.94
C CYS A 18 5.83 -6.63 -1.97
N VAL A 19 5.95 -5.40 -2.45
CA VAL A 19 6.24 -4.24 -1.60
C VAL A 19 5.10 -4.00 -0.60
N ILE A 20 3.84 -4.06 -1.06
CA ILE A 20 2.66 -3.90 -0.18
C ILE A 20 2.65 -4.96 0.91
N ILE A 21 2.91 -6.24 0.59
CA ILE A 21 2.93 -7.33 1.58
C ILE A 21 4.04 -7.12 2.61
N VAL A 22 5.24 -6.75 2.17
CA VAL A 22 6.37 -6.50 3.08
C VAL A 22 6.05 -5.32 4.01
N VAL A 23 5.52 -4.22 3.48
CA VAL A 23 5.14 -3.06 4.28
C VAL A 23 4.01 -3.41 5.25
N ALA A 24 2.97 -4.11 4.79
CA ALA A 24 1.86 -4.56 5.64
C ALA A 24 2.35 -5.48 6.77
N TYR A 25 3.28 -6.39 6.50
CA TYR A 25 3.89 -7.24 7.52
C TYR A 25 4.65 -6.42 8.56
N LEU A 26 5.46 -5.46 8.13
CA LEU A 26 6.20 -4.57 9.03
C LEU A 26 5.26 -3.73 9.90
N ILE A 27 4.20 -3.18 9.31
CA ILE A 27 3.16 -2.42 10.04
C ILE A 27 2.51 -3.34 11.10
N THR A 28 2.12 -4.56 10.73
CA THR A 28 1.49 -5.52 11.64
C THR A 28 2.38 -5.86 12.84
N ARG A 29 3.70 -5.80 12.67
CA ARG A 29 4.72 -6.03 13.71
C ARG A 29 4.97 -4.82 14.62
N THR A 30 4.44 -3.63 14.29
CA THR A 30 4.61 -2.44 15.13
C THR A 30 3.59 -2.36 16.26
N LYS A 31 4.06 -1.96 17.45
CA LYS A 31 3.20 -1.78 18.64
C LYS A 31 2.06 -0.81 18.39
N SER A 32 2.25 0.21 17.54
CA SER A 32 1.22 1.17 17.18
C SER A 32 0.02 0.50 16.49
N PHE A 33 0.26 -0.44 15.59
CA PHE A 33 -0.80 -1.20 14.92
C PHE A 33 -1.51 -2.15 15.89
N THR A 34 -0.74 -2.89 16.71
CA THR A 34 -1.31 -3.79 17.73
C THR A 34 -2.17 -3.02 18.74
N GLN A 35 -1.71 -1.87 19.22
CA GLN A 35 -2.47 -1.01 20.15
C GLN A 35 -3.81 -0.58 19.57
N VAL A 36 -3.86 -0.22 18.28
CA VAL A 36 -5.10 0.15 17.60
C VAL A 36 -6.04 -1.06 17.44
N LEU A 37 -5.49 -2.25 17.15
CA LEU A 37 -6.27 -3.49 17.14
C LEU A 37 -6.86 -3.84 18.52
N ASP A 38 -6.11 -3.57 19.59
CA ASP A 38 -6.55 -3.78 20.98
C ASP A 38 -7.52 -2.69 21.48
N GLY A 39 -7.92 -1.74 20.62
CA GLY A 39 -8.83 -0.64 20.95
C GLY A 39 -8.18 0.50 21.75
N ILE A 40 -6.85 0.51 21.87
CA ILE A 40 -6.07 1.53 22.57
C ILE A 40 -5.64 2.60 21.56
N PHE A 41 -6.51 3.60 21.38
CA PHE A 41 -6.26 4.72 20.47
C PHE A 41 -5.45 5.81 21.18
N THR A 42 -4.13 5.81 20.95
CA THR A 42 -3.28 6.94 21.36
C THR A 42 -3.09 7.88 20.18
N TRP A 43 -3.03 9.20 20.44
CA TRP A 43 -2.73 10.19 19.40
C TRP A 43 -1.44 9.86 18.63
N LYS A 44 -0.43 9.36 19.35
CA LYS A 44 0.84 8.94 18.73
C LYS A 44 0.67 7.75 17.80
N SER A 45 -0.06 6.69 18.20
CA SER A 45 -0.29 5.53 17.32
C SER A 45 -1.09 5.93 16.09
N GLN A 46 -2.14 6.75 16.26
CA GLN A 46 -2.97 7.26 15.17
C GLN A 46 -2.16 8.08 14.15
N VAL A 47 -1.33 9.02 14.60
CA VAL A 47 -0.48 9.82 13.70
C VAL A 47 0.54 8.95 12.96
N ILE A 48 1.17 7.99 13.64
CA ILE A 48 2.13 7.06 13.03
C ILE A 48 1.44 6.22 11.94
N LEU A 49 0.26 5.67 12.24
CA LEU A 49 -0.51 4.85 11.32
C LEU A 49 -1.03 5.67 10.13
N ALA A 50 -1.52 6.89 10.36
CA ALA A 50 -1.96 7.78 9.31
C ALA A 50 -0.81 8.15 8.36
N LEU A 51 0.38 8.44 8.89
CA LEU A 51 1.56 8.71 8.07
C LEU A 51 2.00 7.47 7.28
N LEU A 52 1.97 6.28 7.90
CA LEU A 52 2.34 5.02 7.23
C LEU A 52 1.37 4.68 6.09
N PHE A 53 0.07 4.69 6.34
CA PHE A 53 -0.95 4.40 5.33
C PHE A 53 -1.03 5.51 4.27
N GLY A 54 -0.79 6.77 4.64
CA GLY A 54 -0.66 7.88 3.70
C GLY A 54 0.54 7.72 2.76
N ALA A 55 1.71 7.39 3.29
CA ALA A 55 2.90 7.12 2.48
C ALA A 55 2.70 5.91 1.55
N LEU A 56 2.06 4.85 2.03
CA LEU A 56 1.69 3.69 1.22
C LEU A 56 0.73 4.07 0.07
N SER A 57 -0.23 4.97 0.34
CA SER A 57 -1.18 5.48 -0.65
C SER A 57 -0.50 6.29 -1.75
N ILE A 58 0.46 7.15 -1.38
CA ILE A 58 1.29 7.90 -2.34
C ILE A 58 2.10 6.93 -3.20
N TYR A 59 2.77 5.96 -2.58
CA TYR A 59 3.52 4.94 -3.30
C TYR A 59 2.63 4.15 -4.29
N GLY A 60 1.43 3.77 -3.84
CA GLY A 60 0.45 3.07 -4.67
C GLY A 60 -0.09 3.91 -5.83
N THR A 61 0.00 5.24 -5.75
CA THR A 61 -0.37 6.18 -6.83
C THR A 61 0.71 6.26 -7.89
N GLU A 62 1.95 6.53 -7.47
CA GLU A 62 3.10 6.70 -8.37
C GLU A 62 3.49 5.40 -9.08
N SER A 63 3.26 4.26 -8.42
CA SER A 63 3.58 2.95 -8.99
C SER A 63 2.52 2.44 -9.97
N GLY A 64 1.40 3.16 -10.15
CA GLY A 64 0.27 2.72 -10.95
C GLY A 64 0.61 2.57 -12.43
N ILE A 65 0.00 1.58 -13.09
CA ILE A 65 0.19 1.33 -14.52
C ILE A 65 -1.04 1.79 -15.30
N THR A 66 -0.82 2.40 -16.46
CA THR A 66 -1.93 2.83 -17.33
C THR A 66 -2.29 1.69 -18.28
N ILE A 67 -3.48 1.12 -18.09
CA ILE A 67 -4.02 0.05 -18.92
C ILE A 67 -5.26 0.61 -19.62
N LEU A 68 -5.30 0.57 -20.96
CA LEU A 68 -6.47 1.01 -21.75
C LEU A 68 -6.92 2.45 -21.45
N GLY A 69 -6.00 3.33 -21.06
CA GLY A 69 -6.30 4.73 -20.71
C GLY A 69 -6.80 4.95 -19.28
N ALA A 70 -6.93 3.89 -18.48
CA ALA A 70 -7.23 3.95 -17.04
C ALA A 70 -5.99 3.59 -16.22
N THR A 71 -5.71 4.37 -15.17
CA THR A 71 -4.60 4.06 -14.26
C THR A 71 -5.06 3.01 -13.24
N ALA A 72 -4.53 1.80 -13.37
CA ALA A 72 -4.65 0.77 -12.35
C ALA A 72 -3.60 1.04 -11.27
N ASN A 73 -4.06 1.42 -10.08
CA ASN A 73 -3.21 1.79 -8.96
C ASN A 73 -3.73 1.12 -7.67
N VAL A 74 -2.99 1.26 -6.58
CA VAL A 74 -3.38 0.69 -5.28
C VAL A 74 -3.47 1.78 -4.19
N ARG A 75 -3.72 3.02 -4.62
CA ARG A 75 -3.82 4.21 -3.76
C ARG A 75 -4.87 4.02 -2.66
N ASP A 76 -5.96 3.33 -2.98
CA ASP A 76 -7.12 3.20 -2.11
C ASP A 76 -6.84 2.39 -0.84
N LEU A 77 -5.73 1.63 -0.78
CA LEU A 77 -5.34 0.87 0.42
C LEU A 77 -5.14 1.75 1.66
N GLY A 78 -4.61 2.97 1.48
CA GLY A 78 -4.37 3.89 2.58
C GLY A 78 -5.66 4.25 3.32
N PRO A 79 -6.64 4.92 2.66
CA PRO A 79 -7.92 5.26 3.29
C PRO A 79 -8.77 4.03 3.62
N MET A 80 -8.74 2.95 2.82
CA MET A 80 -9.53 1.75 3.10
C MET A 80 -9.14 1.07 4.42
N VAL A 81 -7.84 1.05 4.75
CA VAL A 81 -7.34 0.43 6.00
C VAL A 81 -7.25 1.43 7.15
N GLY A 82 -6.97 2.69 6.85
CA GLY A 82 -6.88 3.78 7.84
C GLY A 82 -8.23 4.25 8.37
N GLY A 83 -9.31 4.08 7.60
CA GLY A 83 -10.64 4.65 7.88
C GLY A 83 -10.82 6.03 7.28
#